data_AF-A0A2T5G3J5-F1
#
_entry.id   AF-A0A2T5G3J5-F1
#
_cell.length_a   1.000
_cell.length_b   1.000
_cell.length_c   1.000
_cell.angle_alpha   90.00
_cell.angle_beta   90.00
_cell.angle_gamma   90.00
#
_symmetry.space_group_name_H-M   'P 1'
#
loop_
_entity.id
_entity.type
_entity.pdbx_description
1 polymer ?
#
loop_
_entity_poly.entity_id
_entity_poly.type
_entity_poly.pdbx_seq_one_letter_code
_entity_poly.pdbx_strand_id
1 'polypeptide(L)'
;MDHFARIHALFVLLDRAPIVGRRRLQKIACLAGLPFRFEFGDRGPYSYDLDAVTDRLVGEGLIATEATPEGTAYRLTDRGRRFFARLTADGYRFEPAEDVAALARLSPDRLEALATLEHFMRLGLSEDEAKKKIEALRPALKAVL
;
A
#
# COMPACT_ATOMS: atom_id res chain seq x y z
N MET A 1 -16.65 7.88 4.33
CA MET A 1 -15.80 6.84 4.95
C MET A 1 -14.99 7.52 6.04
N ASP A 2 -14.90 6.91 7.21
CA ASP A 2 -14.34 7.51 8.41
C ASP A 2 -12.83 7.76 8.29
N HIS A 3 -12.39 8.95 8.69
CA HIS A 3 -10.98 9.35 8.75
C HIS A 3 -10.16 8.40 9.63
N PHE A 4 -10.70 7.97 10.76
CA PHE A 4 -10.01 7.07 11.68
C PHE A 4 -9.89 5.65 11.15
N ALA A 5 -10.86 5.19 10.35
CA ALA A 5 -10.77 3.90 9.67
C ALA A 5 -9.60 3.86 8.68
N ARG A 6 -9.36 4.95 7.93
CA ARG A 6 -8.21 5.07 7.02
C ARG A 6 -6.87 5.06 7.75
N ILE A 7 -6.79 5.78 8.88
CA ILE A 7 -5.59 5.79 9.72
C ILE A 7 -5.34 4.40 10.31
N HIS A 8 -6.38 3.75 10.85
CA HIS A 8 -6.29 2.39 11.39
C HIS A 8 -5.76 1.41 10.34
N ALA A 9 -6.31 1.44 9.11
CA ALA A 9 -5.86 0.57 8.03
C ALA A 9 -4.39 0.79 7.64
N LEU A 10 -3.92 2.05 7.58
CA LEU A 10 -2.51 2.37 7.36
C LEU A 10 -1.62 1.85 8.50
N PHE A 11 -2.08 1.96 9.74
CA PHE A 11 -1.34 1.46 10.89
C PHE A 11 -1.27 -0.07 10.92
N VAL A 12 -2.36 -0.77 10.58
CA VAL A 12 -2.33 -2.24 10.39
C VAL A 12 -1.22 -2.61 9.41
N LEU A 13 -1.11 -1.89 8.30
CA LEU A 13 -0.09 -2.15 7.30
C LEU A 13 1.33 -1.95 7.88
N LEU A 14 1.60 -0.79 8.48
CA LEU A 14 2.92 -0.43 9.01
C LEU A 14 3.33 -1.22 10.26
N ASP A 15 2.37 -1.82 10.97
CA ASP A 15 2.63 -2.70 12.11
C ASP A 15 3.12 -4.09 11.66
N ARG A 16 2.67 -4.55 10.48
CA ARG A 16 3.03 -5.88 9.94
C ARG A 16 4.42 -5.91 9.34
N ALA A 17 4.85 -4.84 8.67
CA ALA A 17 6.18 -4.75 8.09
C ALA A 17 6.61 -3.28 7.86
N PRO A 18 7.90 -2.94 8.03
CA PRO A 18 8.44 -1.70 7.51
C PRO A 18 8.30 -1.65 5.99
N ILE A 19 7.83 -0.51 5.46
CA ILE A 19 7.85 -0.29 4.02
C ILE A 19 8.92 0.73 3.68
N VAL A 20 9.74 0.38 2.69
CA VAL A 20 10.74 1.28 2.13
C VAL A 20 10.24 1.82 0.79
N GLY A 21 10.13 3.15 0.70
CA GLY A 21 9.76 3.89 -0.50
C GLY A 21 8.28 4.23 -0.61
N ARG A 22 7.99 5.50 -0.92
CA ARG A 22 6.63 6.04 -1.05
C ARG A 22 5.80 5.32 -2.13
N ARG A 23 6.39 5.06 -3.30
CA ARG A 23 5.69 4.31 -4.38
C ARG A 23 5.38 2.87 -3.98
N ARG A 24 6.24 2.27 -3.16
CA ARG A 24 6.02 0.91 -2.65
C ARG A 24 4.83 0.90 -1.68
N LEU A 25 4.76 1.88 -0.78
CA LEU A 25 3.61 2.07 0.11
C LEU A 25 2.30 2.20 -0.68
N GLN A 26 2.27 2.99 -1.76
CA GLN A 26 1.09 3.13 -2.63
C GLN A 26 0.62 1.80 -3.22
N LYS A 27 1.56 1.01 -3.78
CA LYS A 27 1.25 -0.29 -4.38
C LYS A 27 0.78 -1.32 -3.34
N ILE A 28 1.48 -1.43 -2.20
CA ILE A 28 1.09 -2.35 -1.11
C ILE A 28 -0.26 -1.94 -0.53
N ALA A 29 -0.50 -0.64 -0.31
CA ALA A 29 -1.77 -0.15 0.19
C ALA A 29 -2.94 -0.49 -0.74
N CYS A 30 -2.74 -0.34 -2.05
CA CYS A 30 -3.76 -0.69 -3.06
C CYS A 30 -4.06 -2.20 -3.05
N LEU A 31 -3.02 -3.04 -3.06
CA LEU A 31 -3.13 -4.51 -3.07
C LEU A 31 -3.73 -5.05 -1.76
N ALA A 32 -3.32 -4.50 -0.62
CA ALA A 32 -3.89 -4.84 0.67
C ALA A 32 -5.35 -4.36 0.84
N GLY A 33 -5.91 -3.61 -0.13
CA GLY A 33 -7.30 -3.16 -0.09
C GLY A 33 -7.53 -1.99 0.87
N LEU A 34 -6.52 -1.16 1.12
CA LEU A 34 -6.69 -0.01 2.01
C LEU A 34 -7.77 0.93 1.47
N PRO A 35 -8.56 1.57 2.35
CA PRO A 35 -9.78 2.26 1.97
C PRO A 35 -9.48 3.71 1.52
N PHE A 36 -8.58 3.84 0.55
CA PHE A 36 -8.23 5.10 -0.12
C PHE A 36 -8.66 5.07 -1.58
N ARG A 37 -8.87 6.25 -2.16
CA ARG A 37 -9.12 6.38 -3.59
C ARG A 37 -7.78 6.28 -4.32
N PHE A 38 -7.64 5.27 -5.16
CA PHE A 38 -6.46 5.08 -6.01
C PHE A 38 -6.80 5.44 -7.46
N GLU A 39 -5.92 6.21 -8.07
CA GLU A 39 -5.86 6.48 -9.50
C GLU A 39 -4.72 5.66 -10.09
N PHE A 40 -4.92 5.15 -11.30
CA PHE A 40 -3.95 4.28 -11.94
C PHE A 40 -3.34 4.99 -13.14
N GLY A 41 -2.02 5.11 -13.12
CA GLY A 41 -1.26 5.66 -14.24
C GLY A 41 -0.10 4.74 -14.62
N ASP A 42 0.84 5.27 -15.39
CA ASP A 42 1.95 4.52 -15.98
C ASP A 42 2.95 3.94 -14.96
N ARG A 43 2.75 4.13 -13.66
CA ARG A 43 3.65 3.61 -12.61
C ARG A 43 2.90 2.84 -11.53
N GLY A 44 1.68 2.42 -11.84
CA GLY A 44 0.79 1.71 -10.95
C GLY A 44 -0.16 2.65 -10.19
N PRO A 45 -0.80 2.14 -9.12
CA PRO A 45 -1.75 2.92 -8.31
C PRO A 45 -1.07 4.05 -7.56
N TYR A 46 -1.80 5.15 -7.44
CA TYR A 46 -1.42 6.32 -6.67
C TYR A 46 -2.66 6.90 -5.96
N SER A 47 -2.50 7.27 -4.70
CA SER A 47 -3.52 7.93 -3.91
C SER A 47 -2.95 9.17 -3.24
N TYR A 48 -3.46 10.34 -3.65
CA TYR A 48 -3.15 11.61 -3.01
C TYR A 48 -3.57 11.62 -1.53
N ASP A 49 -4.75 11.07 -1.22
CA ASP A 49 -5.26 10.95 0.14
C ASP A 49 -4.33 10.14 1.04
N LEU A 50 -3.76 9.03 0.52
CA LEU A 50 -2.81 8.21 1.27
C LEU A 50 -1.52 8.98 1.58
N ASP A 51 -0.99 9.71 0.59
CA ASP A 51 0.19 10.55 0.78
C ASP A 51 -0.07 11.63 1.83
N ALA A 52 -1.17 12.36 1.70
CA ALA A 52 -1.54 13.43 2.63
C ALA A 52 -1.75 12.91 4.07
N VAL A 53 -2.40 11.77 4.25
CA VAL A 53 -2.57 11.13 5.56
C VAL A 53 -1.21 10.67 6.11
N THR A 54 -0.38 10.05 5.29
CA THR A 54 0.96 9.60 5.71
C THR A 54 1.82 10.78 6.16
N ASP A 55 1.87 11.85 5.37
CA ASP A 55 2.66 13.05 5.68
C ASP A 55 2.18 13.75 6.94
N ARG A 56 0.86 13.82 7.14
CA ARG A 56 0.28 14.33 8.38
C ARG A 56 0.69 13.49 9.60
N LEU A 57 0.60 12.17 9.51
CA LEU A 57 0.96 11.27 10.61
C LEU A 57 2.47 11.28 10.92
N VAL A 58 3.31 11.53 9.91
CA VAL A 58 4.74 11.80 10.10
C VAL A 58 4.93 13.13 10.84
N GLY A 59 4.26 14.21 10.40
CA GLY A 59 4.33 15.51 11.08
C GLY A 59 3.81 15.49 12.52
N GLU A 60 2.83 14.64 12.82
CA GLU A 60 2.29 14.43 14.17
C GLU A 60 3.17 13.50 15.05
N GLY A 61 4.24 12.92 14.49
CA GLY A 61 5.17 12.01 15.18
C GLY A 61 4.57 10.63 15.48
N LEU A 62 3.55 10.21 14.74
CA LEU A 62 2.93 8.89 14.83
C LEU A 62 3.62 7.87 13.91
N ILE A 63 4.17 8.33 12.80
CA ILE A 63 5.02 7.57 11.88
C ILE A 63 6.42 8.20 11.88
N ALA A 64 7.45 7.37 12.01
CA ALA A 64 8.84 7.77 11.79
C ALA A 64 9.26 7.46 10.35
N THR A 65 10.11 8.32 9.81
CA THR A 65 10.80 8.11 8.54
C THR A 65 12.30 7.99 8.77
N GLU A 66 12.91 6.96 8.19
CA GLU A 66 14.35 6.73 8.22
C GLU A 66 14.89 6.67 6.79
N ALA A 67 15.98 7.37 6.48
CA ALA A 67 16.62 7.26 5.18
C ALA A 67 17.47 5.98 5.13
N THR A 68 17.22 5.12 4.15
CA THR A 68 17.99 3.91 3.86
C THR A 68 18.57 3.99 2.45
N PRO A 69 19.57 3.14 2.10
CA PRO A 69 20.09 3.07 0.74
C PRO A 69 19.01 2.80 -0.33
N GLU A 70 17.94 2.10 0.05
CA GLU A 70 16.83 1.72 -0.83
C GLU A 70 15.68 2.75 -0.85
N GLY A 71 15.72 3.76 0.03
CA GLY A 71 14.76 4.86 0.09
C GLY A 71 14.31 5.22 1.50
N THR A 72 13.17 5.92 1.62
CA THR A 72 12.61 6.28 2.93
C THR A 72 11.82 5.12 3.51
N ALA A 73 12.25 4.60 4.66
CA ALA A 73 11.52 3.61 5.43
C ALA A 73 10.46 4.27 6.33
N TYR A 74 9.24 3.74 6.34
CA TYR A 74 8.13 4.20 7.17
C TYR A 74 7.83 3.16 8.27
N ARG A 75 7.76 3.61 9.53
CA ARG A 75 7.50 2.74 10.70
C ARG A 75 6.63 3.46 11.73
N LEU A 76 5.80 2.72 12.47
CA LEU A 76 5.09 3.29 13.63
C LEU A 76 6.09 3.66 14.73
N THR A 77 5.92 4.85 15.31
CA THR A 77 6.59 5.22 16.57
C THR A 77 5.89 4.56 17.76
N ASP A 78 6.49 4.62 18.95
CA ASP A 78 5.80 4.20 20.18
C ASP A 78 4.50 4.98 20.41
N ARG A 79 4.48 6.26 20.06
CA ARG A 79 3.27 7.09 20.10
C ARG A 79 2.25 6.60 19.07
N GLY A 80 2.70 6.27 17.86
CA GLY A 80 1.88 5.65 16.81
C GLY A 80 1.25 4.34 17.27
N ARG A 81 2.04 3.45 17.88
CA ARG A 81 1.57 2.16 18.42
C ARG A 81 0.53 2.33 19.53
N ARG A 82 0.71 3.30 20.44
CA ARG A 82 -0.30 3.63 21.46
C ARG A 82 -1.59 4.15 20.84
N PHE A 83 -1.49 5.02 19.83
CA PHE A 83 -2.66 5.52 19.13
C PHE A 83 -3.38 4.41 18.34
N PHE A 84 -2.62 3.52 17.69
CA PHE A 84 -3.14 2.35 17.01
C PHE A 84 -3.90 1.40 17.94
N ALA A 85 -3.35 1.12 19.13
CA ALA A 85 -4.01 0.32 20.15
C ALA A 85 -5.33 0.95 20.60
N ARG A 86 -5.38 2.28 20.75
CA ARG A 86 -6.61 3.01 21.09
C ARG A 86 -7.66 2.90 19.98
N LEU A 87 -7.29 3.11 18.72
CA LEU A 87 -8.22 2.91 17.58
C LEU A 87 -8.78 1.48 17.57
N THR A 88 -7.94 0.49 17.86
CA THR A 88 -8.39 -0.90 17.95
C THR A 88 -9.34 -1.11 19.13
N ALA A 89 -9.10 -0.49 20.29
CA ALA A 89 -10.02 -0.52 21.42
C ALA A 89 -11.37 0.18 21.12
N ASP A 90 -11.33 1.27 20.35
CA ASP A 90 -12.52 2.03 19.91
C ASP A 90 -13.35 1.31 18.83
N GLY A 91 -12.93 0.10 18.41
CA GLY A 91 -13.70 -0.77 17.54
C GLY A 91 -13.32 -0.70 16.06
N TYR A 92 -12.33 0.11 15.67
CA TYR A 92 -11.84 0.13 14.29
C TYR A 92 -11.19 -1.21 13.93
N ARG A 93 -11.58 -1.77 12.78
CA ARG A 93 -11.07 -3.04 12.26
C ARG A 93 -10.76 -2.88 10.78
N PHE A 94 -9.62 -3.42 10.37
CA PHE A 94 -9.22 -3.54 8.99
C PHE A 94 -8.47 -4.85 8.83
N GLU A 95 -8.95 -5.70 7.94
CA GLU A 95 -8.27 -6.93 7.55
C GLU A 95 -7.73 -6.72 6.13
N PRO A 96 -6.40 -6.79 5.93
CA PRO A 96 -5.81 -6.71 4.60
C PRO A 96 -6.34 -7.82 3.69
N ALA A 97 -6.61 -7.49 2.43
CA ALA A 97 -6.98 -8.48 1.42
C ALA A 97 -5.83 -9.46 1.09
N GLU A 98 -4.59 -9.02 1.34
CA GLU A 98 -3.35 -9.70 0.99
C GLU A 98 -2.38 -9.72 2.18
N ASP A 99 -1.48 -10.70 2.23
CA ASP A 99 -0.42 -10.74 3.25
C ASP A 99 0.58 -9.58 3.03
N VAL A 100 0.44 -8.54 3.85
CA VAL A 100 1.28 -7.34 3.82
C VAL A 100 2.77 -7.67 3.97
N ALA A 101 3.14 -8.66 4.80
CA ALA A 101 4.53 -9.02 5.01
C ALA A 101 5.11 -9.74 3.78
N ALA A 102 4.30 -10.55 3.09
CA ALA A 102 4.66 -11.15 1.81
C ALA A 102 4.82 -10.07 0.72
N LEU A 103 3.84 -9.15 0.59
CA LEU A 103 3.90 -8.02 -0.34
C LEU A 103 5.15 -7.14 -0.12
N ALA A 104 5.50 -6.89 1.15
CA ALA A 104 6.66 -6.10 1.53
C ALA A 104 8.01 -6.75 1.17
N ARG A 105 8.04 -8.05 0.82
CA ARG A 105 9.25 -8.76 0.35
C ARG A 105 9.35 -8.89 -1.16
N LEU A 106 8.31 -8.55 -1.92
CA LEU A 106 8.32 -8.67 -3.39
C LEU A 106 9.30 -7.70 -4.05
N SER A 107 9.88 -8.09 -5.18
CA SER A 107 10.67 -7.14 -5.99
C SER A 107 9.80 -5.96 -6.47
N PRO A 108 10.39 -4.79 -6.76
CA PRO A 108 9.66 -3.65 -7.31
C PRO A 108 8.82 -4.00 -8.55
N ASP A 109 9.38 -4.80 -9.46
CA ASP A 109 8.74 -5.22 -10.71
C ASP A 109 7.55 -6.14 -10.45
N ARG A 110 7.70 -7.12 -9.55
CA ARG A 110 6.60 -8.04 -9.21
C ARG A 110 5.47 -7.30 -8.50
N LEU A 111 5.80 -6.35 -7.62
CA LEU A 111 4.80 -5.52 -6.98
C LEU A 111 4.07 -4.61 -7.98
N GLU A 112 4.78 -4.10 -9.00
CA GLU A 112 4.16 -3.35 -10.09
C GLU A 112 3.22 -4.20 -10.93
N ALA A 113 3.65 -5.41 -11.28
CA ALA A 113 2.87 -6.35 -12.05
C ALA A 113 1.57 -6.71 -11.34
N LEU A 114 1.62 -7.08 -10.06
CA LEU A 114 0.43 -7.37 -9.27
C LEU A 114 -0.51 -6.17 -9.13
N ALA A 115 0.03 -4.98 -8.87
CA ALA A 115 -0.79 -3.77 -8.76
C ALA A 115 -1.46 -3.38 -10.09
N THR A 116 -0.82 -3.70 -11.22
CA THR A 116 -1.38 -3.50 -12.56
C THR A 116 -2.43 -4.57 -12.90
N LEU A 117 -2.23 -5.81 -12.43
CA LEU A 117 -3.19 -6.90 -12.57
C LEU A 117 -4.49 -6.56 -11.82
N GLU A 118 -4.36 -6.18 -10.56
CA GLU A 118 -5.47 -5.73 -9.70
C GLU A 118 -6.24 -4.57 -10.34
N HIS A 119 -5.54 -3.63 -10.98
CA HIS A 119 -6.19 -2.54 -11.71
C HIS A 119 -7.13 -3.04 -12.81
N PHE A 120 -6.63 -3.90 -13.69
CA PHE A 120 -7.42 -4.40 -14.82
C PHE A 120 -8.58 -5.27 -14.35
N MET A 121 -8.37 -6.06 -13.29
CA MET A 121 -9.44 -6.83 -12.66
C MET A 121 -10.54 -5.93 -12.10
N ARG A 122 -10.17 -4.80 -11.46
CA ARG A 122 -11.15 -3.79 -11.01
C ARG A 122 -11.89 -3.09 -12.15
N LEU A 123 -11.30 -3.05 -13.35
CA LEU A 123 -11.97 -2.58 -14.57
C LEU A 123 -12.87 -3.65 -15.22
N GLY A 124 -13.01 -4.83 -14.60
CA GLY A 124 -13.89 -5.89 -15.03
C GLY A 124 -13.25 -6.89 -16.00
N LEU A 125 -11.93 -6.82 -16.22
CA LEU A 125 -11.24 -7.85 -16.99
C LEU A 125 -11.08 -9.11 -16.12
N SER A 126 -11.17 -10.27 -16.75
CA SER A 126 -10.70 -11.52 -16.14
C SER A 126 -9.18 -11.48 -15.93
N GLU A 127 -8.67 -12.33 -15.03
CA GLU A 127 -7.25 -12.41 -14.75
C GLU A 127 -6.42 -12.71 -16.02
N ASP A 128 -6.90 -13.62 -16.88
CA ASP A 128 -6.24 -13.97 -18.13
C ASP A 128 -6.21 -12.80 -19.13
N GLU A 129 -7.30 -12.04 -19.23
CA GLU A 129 -7.38 -10.84 -20.08
C GLU A 129 -6.45 -9.74 -19.55
N ALA A 130 -6.42 -9.56 -18.23
CA ALA A 130 -5.55 -8.62 -17.57
C ALA A 130 -4.06 -8.97 -17.78
N LYS A 131 -3.67 -10.25 -17.63
CA LYS A 131 -2.31 -10.74 -17.91
C LYS A 131 -1.92 -10.47 -19.36
N LYS A 132 -2.76 -10.84 -20.33
CA LYS A 132 -2.50 -10.57 -21.76
C LYS A 132 -2.32 -9.08 -22.03
N LYS A 133 -3.12 -8.22 -21.39
CA LYS A 133 -3.03 -6.77 -21.53
C LYS A 133 -1.75 -6.21 -20.92
N ILE A 134 -1.29 -6.76 -19.78
CA ILE A 134 0.00 -6.40 -19.19
C ILE A 134 1.14 -6.83 -20.09
N GLU A 135 1.11 -8.05 -20.63
CA GLU A 135 2.14 -8.52 -21.56
C GLU A 135 2.28 -7.61 -22.80
N ALA A 136 1.15 -7.15 -23.34
CA ALA A 136 1.13 -6.25 -24.49
C ALA A 136 1.66 -4.84 -24.17
N LEU A 137 1.29 -4.28 -23.00
CA LEU A 137 1.62 -2.90 -22.62
C LEU A 137 2.97 -2.77 -21.91
N ARG A 138 3.40 -3.81 -21.20
CA ARG A 138 4.62 -3.85 -20.38
C ARG A 138 5.32 -5.20 -20.51
N PRO A 139 5.97 -5.49 -21.64
CA PRO A 139 6.63 -6.77 -21.88
C PRO A 139 7.66 -7.14 -20.79
N ALA A 140 8.31 -6.15 -20.19
CA ALA A 140 9.26 -6.35 -19.10
C ALA A 140 8.65 -6.99 -17.84
N LEU A 141 7.34 -6.84 -17.62
CA LEU A 141 6.65 -7.42 -16.47
C LEU A 141 6.20 -8.87 -16.68
N LYS A 142 6.31 -9.39 -17.91
CA LYS A 142 5.89 -10.76 -18.25
C LYS A 142 6.58 -11.83 -17.42
N ALA A 143 7.87 -11.65 -17.12
CA ALA A 143 8.66 -12.64 -16.40
C ALA A 143 8.35 -12.73 -14.89
N VAL A 144 7.53 -11.80 -14.36
CA VAL A 144 7.26 -11.67 -12.92
C VAL A 144 5.78 -11.80 -12.55
N LEU A 145 4.90 -12.00 -13.54
CA LEU A 145 3.51 -12.43 -13.38
C LEU A 145 3.42 -13.96 -13.33
#